data_AF-A0A5N8URW8-F1
#
_entry.id   AF-A0A5N8URW8-F1
#
_cell.length_a   1.000
_cell.length_b   1.000
_cell.length_c   1.000
_cell.angle_alpha   90.00
_cell.angle_beta   90.00
_cell.angle_gamma   90.00
#
_symmetry.space_group_name_H-M   'P 1'
#
loop_
_entity.id
_entity.type
_entity.pdbx_description
1 polymer ?
#
loop_
_entity_poly.entity_id
_entity_poly.type
_entity_poly.pdbx_seq_one_letter_code
_entity_poly.pdbx_strand_id
1 'polypeptide(L)'
;MNQEMFKSFNDQLQQVFAPLNQFNQLVAENIEQLSRIQLESLKAYSTLGNEQVKSATSISDGQSLATHGSKQLELITKVSQQLMEDSQKFTQIGQSFKQAADQYVNESTKAAKPAK
;
A
#
# COMPACT_ATOMS: atom_id res chain seq x y z
N MET A 1 -42.70 -1.21 19.90
CA MET A 1 -43.01 -2.16 18.80
C MET A 1 -42.72 -1.65 17.39
N ASN A 2 -43.42 -0.64 16.81
CA ASN A 2 -43.13 -0.24 15.40
C ASN A 2 -41.78 0.49 15.21
N GLN A 3 -41.43 1.41 16.11
CA GLN A 3 -40.18 2.18 16.02
C GLN A 3 -38.94 1.32 16.33
N GLU A 4 -39.06 0.39 17.27
CA GLU A 4 -37.97 -0.54 17.64
C GLU A 4 -37.70 -1.57 16.55
N MET A 5 -38.75 -2.10 15.89
CA MET A 5 -38.55 -2.96 14.71
C MET A 5 -37.89 -2.22 13.56
N PHE A 6 -38.29 -0.96 13.31
CA PHE A 6 -37.70 -0.15 12.25
C PHE A 6 -36.22 0.15 12.54
N LYS A 7 -35.90 0.45 13.80
CA LYS A 7 -34.53 0.67 14.27
C LYS A 7 -33.70 -0.61 14.18
N SER A 8 -34.21 -1.75 14.64
CA SER A 8 -33.47 -3.02 14.57
C SER A 8 -33.22 -3.48 13.13
N PHE A 9 -34.18 -3.22 12.23
CA PHE A 9 -34.03 -3.52 10.81
C PHE A 9 -32.99 -2.61 10.15
N ASN A 10 -33.01 -1.32 10.46
CA ASN A 10 -31.99 -0.38 10.00
C ASN A 10 -30.59 -0.73 10.53
N ASP A 11 -30.48 -1.11 11.80
CA ASP A 11 -29.22 -1.51 12.43
C ASP A 11 -28.70 -2.85 11.83
N GLN A 12 -29.60 -3.79 11.50
CA GLN A 12 -29.26 -5.02 10.76
C GLN A 12 -28.79 -4.73 9.33
N LEU A 13 -29.45 -3.84 8.61
CA LEU A 13 -29.01 -3.44 7.27
C LEU A 13 -27.62 -2.80 7.32
N GLN A 14 -27.36 -1.92 8.30
CA GLN A 14 -26.01 -1.37 8.48
C GLN A 14 -24.96 -2.43 8.75
N GLN A 15 -25.26 -3.44 9.59
CA GLN A 15 -24.33 -4.55 9.84
C GLN A 15 -24.07 -5.43 8.61
N VAL A 16 -25.00 -5.53 7.66
CA VAL A 16 -24.82 -6.33 6.44
C VAL A 16 -24.05 -5.58 5.35
N PHE A 17 -24.22 -4.25 5.25
CA PHE A 17 -23.56 -3.44 4.22
C PHE A 17 -22.21 -2.85 4.64
N ALA A 18 -21.98 -2.62 5.94
CA ALA A 18 -20.69 -2.14 6.44
C ALA A 18 -19.49 -3.02 6.05
N PRO A 19 -19.56 -4.36 6.08
CA PRO A 19 -18.45 -5.24 5.71
C PRO A 19 -18.11 -5.14 4.22
N LEU A 20 -19.11 -4.97 3.35
CA LEU A 20 -18.89 -4.79 1.92
C LEU A 20 -18.20 -3.47 1.61
N ASN A 21 -18.60 -2.39 2.31
CA ASN A 21 -17.96 -1.09 2.13
C ASN A 21 -16.50 -1.09 2.64
N GLN A 22 -16.25 -1.72 3.80
CA GLN A 22 -14.89 -1.91 4.32
C GLN A 22 -14.03 -2.77 3.40
N PHE A 23 -14.58 -3.85 2.84
CA PHE A 23 -13.87 -4.69 1.88
C PHE A 23 -13.52 -3.91 0.61
N ASN A 24 -14.46 -3.14 0.05
CA ASN A 24 -14.21 -2.31 -1.13
C ASN A 24 -13.15 -1.23 -0.87
N GLN A 25 -13.19 -0.58 0.31
CA GLN A 25 -12.15 0.37 0.72
C GLN A 25 -10.78 -0.30 0.84
N LEU A 26 -10.70 -1.47 1.48
CA LEU A 26 -9.47 -2.25 1.60
C LEU A 26 -8.89 -2.57 0.22
N VAL A 27 -9.71 -3.06 -0.72
CA VAL A 27 -9.27 -3.37 -2.08
C VAL A 27 -8.77 -2.12 -2.81
N ALA A 28 -9.50 -1.00 -2.70
CA ALA A 28 -9.11 0.26 -3.33
C ALA A 28 -7.77 0.79 -2.78
N GLU A 29 -7.59 0.79 -1.45
CA GLU A 29 -6.34 1.21 -0.81
C GLU A 29 -5.16 0.33 -1.25
N ASN A 30 -5.37 -0.98 -1.37
CA ASN A 30 -4.34 -1.92 -1.84
C ASN A 30 -3.92 -1.65 -3.29
N ILE A 31 -4.89 -1.40 -4.18
CA ILE A 31 -4.60 -1.03 -5.58
C ILE A 31 -3.82 0.28 -5.65
N GLU A 32 -4.20 1.27 -4.84
CA GLU A 32 -3.51 2.56 -4.78
C GLU A 32 -2.06 2.43 -4.30
N GLN A 33 -1.84 1.64 -3.25
CA GLN A 33 -0.50 1.37 -2.74
C GLN A 33 0.38 0.62 -3.75
N LEU A 34 -0.14 -0.42 -4.42
CA LEU A 34 0.57 -1.13 -5.49
C LEU A 34 0.91 -0.21 -6.66
N SER A 35 0.00 0.69 -7.02
CA SER A 35 0.22 1.67 -8.09
C SER A 35 1.31 2.68 -7.72
N ARG A 36 1.37 3.11 -6.45
CA ARG A 36 2.45 3.97 -5.94
C ARG A 36 3.81 3.29 -6.03
N ILE A 37 3.92 2.02 -5.61
CA ILE A 37 5.17 1.25 -5.69
C ILE A 37 5.66 1.17 -7.14
N GLN A 38 4.77 0.90 -8.11
CA GLN A 38 5.13 0.86 -9.53
C GLN A 38 5.61 2.23 -10.05
N LEU A 39 4.93 3.32 -9.67
CA LEU A 39 5.31 4.68 -10.05
C LEU A 39 6.66 5.11 -9.46
N GLU A 40 6.90 4.81 -8.18
CA GLU A 40 8.16 5.14 -7.50
C GLU A 40 9.34 4.36 -8.10
N SER A 41 9.12 3.07 -8.43
CA SER A 41 10.10 2.26 -9.16
C SER A 41 10.43 2.84 -10.53
N LEU A 42 9.42 3.23 -11.33
CA LEU A 42 9.62 3.87 -12.63
C LEU A 42 10.40 5.20 -12.53
N LYS A 43 10.13 5.98 -11.47
CA LYS A 43 10.81 7.24 -11.20
C LYS A 43 12.27 7.02 -10.83
N ALA A 44 12.56 6.01 -10.03
CA ALA A 44 13.93 5.59 -9.70
C ALA A 44 14.69 5.16 -10.96
N TYR A 45 14.10 4.31 -11.83
CA TYR A 45 14.73 3.88 -13.08
C TYR A 45 14.91 5.01 -14.09
N SER A 46 13.96 5.93 -14.21
CA SER A 46 14.11 7.11 -15.09
C SER A 46 15.21 8.04 -14.59
N THR A 47 15.33 8.20 -13.27
CA THR A 47 16.43 8.96 -12.66
C THR A 47 17.77 8.32 -12.96
N LEU A 48 17.89 6.99 -12.78
CA LEU A 48 19.05 6.19 -13.18
C LEU A 48 19.43 6.38 -14.65
N GLY A 49 18.47 6.23 -15.56
CA GLY A 49 18.73 6.37 -17.00
C GLY A 49 19.20 7.77 -17.38
N ASN A 50 18.57 8.81 -16.83
CA ASN A 50 18.97 10.20 -17.07
C ASN A 50 20.35 10.51 -16.48
N GLU A 51 20.65 10.02 -15.27
CA GLU A 51 21.98 10.16 -14.67
C GLU A 51 23.05 9.39 -15.44
N GLN A 52 22.75 8.22 -15.97
CA GLN A 52 23.66 7.42 -16.79
C GLN A 52 24.01 8.16 -18.09
N VAL A 53 23.01 8.72 -18.79
CA VAL A 53 23.21 9.52 -20.01
C VAL A 53 24.06 10.76 -19.69
N LYS A 54 23.71 11.49 -18.62
CA LYS A 54 24.42 12.69 -18.20
C LYS A 54 25.86 12.39 -17.77
N SER A 55 26.09 11.24 -17.13
CA SER A 55 27.42 10.82 -16.73
C SER A 55 28.27 10.34 -17.90
N ALA A 56 27.69 9.62 -18.85
CA ALA A 56 28.41 9.17 -20.05
C ALA A 56 28.98 10.36 -20.85
N THR A 57 28.33 11.52 -20.83
CA THR A 57 28.82 12.74 -21.48
C THR A 57 29.73 13.60 -20.59
N SER A 58 29.81 13.32 -19.28
CA SER A 58 30.54 14.16 -18.31
C SER A 58 31.83 13.54 -17.79
N ILE A 59 32.15 12.27 -18.14
CA ILE A 59 33.41 11.64 -17.74
C ILE A 59 34.51 12.08 -18.72
N SER A 60 35.29 13.08 -18.30
CA SER A 60 36.43 13.60 -19.08
C SER A 60 37.74 13.65 -18.30
N ASP A 61 37.70 13.47 -16.97
CA ASP A 61 38.87 13.49 -16.09
C ASP A 61 38.62 12.75 -14.75
N GLY A 62 39.66 12.64 -13.91
CA GLY A 62 39.58 11.95 -12.61
C GLY A 62 38.61 12.59 -11.61
N GLN A 63 38.32 13.90 -11.71
CA GLN A 63 37.35 14.61 -10.88
C GLN A 63 35.91 14.17 -11.22
N SER A 64 35.67 13.93 -12.51
CA SER A 64 34.42 13.41 -13.06
C SER A 64 34.10 12.01 -12.53
N LEU A 65 35.13 11.16 -12.37
CA LEU A 65 35.03 9.81 -11.80
C LEU A 65 34.62 9.83 -10.32
N ALA A 66 35.22 10.69 -9.50
CA ALA A 66 34.87 10.83 -8.09
C ALA A 66 33.41 11.31 -7.92
N THR A 67 33.00 12.28 -8.73
CA THR A 67 31.62 12.80 -8.76
C THR A 67 30.61 11.72 -9.17
N HIS A 68 30.98 10.84 -10.11
CA HIS A 68 30.12 9.72 -10.51
C HIS A 68 29.96 8.69 -9.39
N GLY A 69 31.05 8.34 -8.69
CA GLY A 69 31.00 7.43 -7.55
C GLY A 69 30.11 7.92 -6.41
N SER A 70 30.18 9.22 -6.07
CA SER A 70 29.30 9.82 -5.06
C SER A 70 27.83 9.77 -5.44
N LYS A 71 27.49 10.05 -6.72
CA LYS A 71 26.11 9.97 -7.20
C LYS A 71 25.56 8.54 -7.20
N GLN A 72 26.37 7.56 -7.57
CA GLN A 72 25.95 6.15 -7.49
C GLN A 72 25.66 5.73 -6.05
N LEU A 73 26.46 6.17 -5.08
CA LEU A 73 26.20 5.91 -3.66
C LEU A 73 24.89 6.55 -3.19
N GLU A 74 24.65 7.82 -3.53
CA GLU A 74 23.41 8.53 -3.19
C GLU A 74 22.18 7.82 -3.76
N LEU A 75 22.29 7.33 -5.00
CA LEU A 75 21.23 6.62 -5.67
C LEU A 75 20.95 5.25 -5.01
N ILE A 76 22.00 4.50 -4.63
CA ILE A 76 21.87 3.26 -3.87
C ILE A 76 21.18 3.52 -2.52
N THR A 77 21.58 4.58 -1.81
CA THR A 77 20.93 4.96 -0.54
C THR A 77 19.44 5.24 -0.74
N LYS A 78 19.09 5.97 -1.80
CA LYS A 78 17.71 6.32 -2.12
C LYS A 78 16.86 5.08 -2.46
N VAL A 79 17.40 4.17 -3.26
CA VAL A 79 16.75 2.89 -3.58
C VAL A 79 16.58 2.04 -2.32
N SER A 80 17.59 1.99 -1.45
CA SER A 80 17.51 1.23 -0.20
C SER A 80 16.45 1.79 0.75
N GLN A 81 16.32 3.11 0.86
CA GLN A 81 15.26 3.77 1.64
C GLN A 81 13.89 3.44 1.08
N GLN A 82 13.72 3.58 -0.24
CA GLN A 82 12.48 3.27 -0.94
C GLN A 82 12.03 1.82 -0.69
N LEU A 83 12.95 0.86 -0.83
CA LEU A 83 12.67 -0.55 -0.54
C LEU A 83 12.24 -0.79 0.90
N MET A 84 12.84 -0.08 1.85
CA MET A 84 12.50 -0.22 3.26
C MET A 84 11.11 0.35 3.56
N GLU A 85 10.76 1.51 2.98
CA GLU A 85 9.40 2.07 3.05
C GLU A 85 8.37 1.15 2.40
N ASP A 86 8.68 0.59 1.23
CA ASP A 86 7.76 -0.30 0.52
C ASP A 86 7.54 -1.62 1.28
N SER A 87 8.56 -2.15 1.95
CA SER A 87 8.44 -3.30 2.84
C SER A 87 7.52 -3.03 4.04
N GLN A 88 7.58 -1.82 4.61
CA GLN A 88 6.67 -1.40 5.68
C GLN A 88 5.23 -1.28 5.18
N LYS A 89 5.00 -0.65 4.02
CA LYS A 89 3.68 -0.56 3.38
C LYS A 89 3.11 -1.96 3.10
N PHE A 90 3.92 -2.86 2.54
CA PHE A 90 3.52 -4.24 2.27
C PHE A 90 3.14 -5.00 3.55
N THR A 91 3.89 -4.80 4.63
CA THR A 91 3.56 -5.40 5.93
C THR A 91 2.23 -4.87 6.47
N GLN A 92 1.96 -3.56 6.34
CA GLN A 92 0.68 -2.97 6.72
C GLN A 92 -0.49 -3.53 5.90
N ILE A 93 -0.32 -3.68 4.58
CA ILE A 93 -1.30 -4.35 3.71
C ILE A 93 -1.66 -5.73 4.27
N GLY A 94 -0.65 -6.55 4.57
CA GLY A 94 -0.88 -7.90 5.10
C GLY A 94 -1.62 -7.90 6.45
N GLN A 95 -1.30 -6.95 7.32
CA GLN A 95 -1.97 -6.78 8.61
C GLN A 95 -3.44 -6.35 8.43
N SER A 96 -3.70 -5.35 7.58
CA SER A 96 -5.05 -4.88 7.30
C SER A 96 -5.91 -5.96 6.65
N PHE A 97 -5.35 -6.74 5.72
CA PHE A 97 -6.05 -7.88 5.13
C PHE A 97 -6.39 -8.94 6.18
N LYS A 98 -5.43 -9.29 7.05
CA LYS A 98 -5.68 -10.23 8.16
C LYS A 98 -6.78 -9.73 9.09
N GLN A 99 -6.74 -8.45 9.49
CA GLN A 99 -7.79 -7.85 10.32
C GLN A 99 -9.17 -7.92 9.66
N ALA A 100 -9.26 -7.58 8.38
CA ALA A 100 -10.52 -7.66 7.63
C ALA A 100 -11.04 -9.10 7.55
N ALA A 101 -10.16 -10.08 7.35
CA ALA A 101 -10.52 -11.50 7.35
C ALA A 101 -11.01 -11.97 8.74
N ASP A 102 -10.30 -11.59 9.81
CA ASP A 102 -10.68 -11.92 11.19
C ASP A 102 -12.02 -11.27 11.56
N GLN A 103 -12.27 -10.02 11.14
CA GLN A 103 -13.56 -9.35 11.30
C GLN A 103 -14.67 -10.10 10.56
N TYR A 104 -14.47 -10.44 9.29
CA TYR A 104 -15.46 -11.15 8.49
C TYR A 104 -15.85 -12.51 9.11
N VAL A 105 -14.87 -13.28 9.60
CA VAL A 105 -15.12 -14.56 10.29
C VAL A 105 -15.87 -14.34 11.61
N ASN A 106 -15.50 -13.33 12.40
CA ASN A 106 -16.15 -13.01 13.67
C ASN A 106 -17.60 -12.50 13.47
N GLU A 107 -17.86 -11.72 12.43
CA GLU A 107 -19.19 -11.23 12.09
C GLU A 107 -20.07 -12.34 11.52
N SER A 108 -19.51 -13.19 10.65
CA SER A 108 -20.21 -14.38 10.11
C SER A 108 -20.58 -15.38 11.22
N THR A 109 -19.71 -15.59 12.20
CA THR A 109 -19.99 -16.46 13.36
C THR A 109 -20.96 -15.84 14.36
N LYS A 110 -21.00 -14.50 14.49
CA LYS A 110 -22.04 -13.80 15.28
C LYS A 110 -23.41 -13.87 14.59
N ALA A 111 -23.46 -13.70 13.27
CA ALA A 111 -24.69 -13.84 12.48
C ALA A 111 -25.21 -15.29 12.45
N ALA A 112 -24.32 -16.28 12.57
CA ALA A 112 -24.66 -17.70 12.60
C ALA A 112 -25.04 -18.25 13.99
N LYS A 113 -24.99 -17.46 15.08
CA LYS A 113 -25.54 -17.91 16.37
C LYS A 113 -27.07 -17.85 16.29
N PRO A 114 -27.78 -19.00 16.34
CA PRO A 114 -29.22 -18.97 16.45
C PRO A 114 -29.61 -18.28 17.76
N ALA A 115 -30.57 -17.38 17.69
CA ALA A 115 -31.23 -16.84 18.87
C ALA A 115 -31.71 -18.03 19.73
N LYS A 116 -31.11 -18.19 20.91
CA LYS A 116 -31.66 -19.00 21.99
C LYS A 116 -32.39 -18.08 22.94
#